data_AF-A0A936W878-F1
#
_entry.id   AF-A0A936W878-F1
#
_cell.length_a   1.000
_cell.length_b   1.000
_cell.length_c   1.000
_cell.angle_alpha   90.00
_cell.angle_beta   90.00
_cell.angle_gamma   90.00
#
_symmetry.space_group_name_H-M   'P 1'
#
loop_
_entity.id
_entity.type
_entity.pdbx_description
1 polymer ?
#
loop_
_entity_poly.entity_id
_entity_poly.type
_entity_poly.pdbx_seq_one_letter_code
_entity_poly.pdbx_strand_id
1 'polypeptide(L)'
;MPIYVNTTPVAGFTISPADTVCTNTTVTFTNTTVGDEIVGGVCDPTPAILWRISPPTGWTVTSGPLGNGFGFDDYPNSWAPSAWVSGTQALGVTFTTPGTYDITMLAGVSCAPDSITHSICVEAPPVPSFTLSPLWAALRWWPTQ
;
A
#
# COMPACT_ATOMS: atom_id res chain seq x y z
N MET A 1 6.09 -40.65 16.33
CA MET A 1 6.77 -39.50 15.71
C MET A 1 5.73 -38.74 14.88
N PRO A 2 5.41 -37.47 15.19
CA PRO A 2 4.52 -36.68 14.34
C PRO A 2 5.30 -36.10 13.16
N ILE A 3 4.68 -36.04 11.99
CA ILE A 3 5.15 -35.26 10.85
C ILE A 3 4.49 -33.88 10.92
N TYR A 4 5.29 -32.81 10.83
CA TYR A 4 4.80 -31.44 10.76
C TYR A 4 5.00 -30.95 9.33
N VAL A 5 3.92 -30.51 8.69
CA VAL A 5 3.94 -29.93 7.34
C VAL A 5 3.50 -28.48 7.46
N ASN A 6 4.36 -27.55 7.03
CA ASN A 6 4.01 -26.14 6.86
C ASN A 6 3.66 -25.91 5.39
N THR A 7 2.66 -25.08 5.14
CA THR A 7 2.35 -24.58 3.79
C THR A 7 3.10 -23.28 3.56
N THR A 8 3.57 -23.04 2.35
CA THR A 8 4.17 -21.75 2.00
C THR A 8 3.09 -20.66 2.09
N PRO A 9 3.37 -19.51 2.73
CA PRO A 9 2.42 -18.42 2.77
C PRO A 9 2.19 -17.90 1.34
N VAL A 10 0.98 -17.42 1.09
CA VAL A 10 0.59 -16.73 -0.14
C VAL A 10 0.22 -15.32 0.27
N ALA A 11 1.10 -14.37 -0.01
CA ALA A 11 0.91 -12.96 0.26
C ALA A 11 -0.13 -12.37 -0.70
N GLY A 12 -1.13 -11.68 -0.16
CA GLY A 12 -2.15 -11.01 -0.96
C GLY A 12 -2.78 -9.85 -0.19
N PHE A 13 -3.06 -8.74 -0.85
CA PHE A 13 -3.84 -7.66 -0.25
C PHE A 13 -4.76 -7.00 -1.26
N THR A 14 -5.81 -6.34 -0.76
CA THR A 14 -6.73 -5.55 -1.56
C THR A 14 -6.57 -4.07 -1.27
N ILE A 15 -6.82 -3.24 -2.30
CA ILE A 15 -6.70 -1.79 -2.25
C ILE A 15 -8.10 -1.20 -2.35
N SER A 16 -8.40 -0.24 -1.47
CA SER A 16 -9.65 0.52 -1.51
C SER A 16 -9.34 2.01 -1.30
N PRO A 17 -9.91 2.92 -2.12
CA PRO A 17 -11.00 2.71 -3.07
C PRO A 17 -10.58 2.27 -4.49
N ALA A 18 -9.36 2.57 -4.95
CA ALA A 18 -8.85 2.22 -6.28
C ALA A 18 -7.32 2.35 -6.34
N ASP A 19 -6.71 1.85 -7.42
CA ASP A 19 -5.26 1.96 -7.68
C ASP A 19 -4.86 3.35 -8.18
N THR A 20 -5.82 4.20 -8.54
CA THR A 20 -5.61 5.62 -8.90
C THR A 20 -6.38 6.49 -7.94
N VAL A 21 -5.68 7.37 -7.24
CA VAL A 21 -6.23 8.19 -6.16
C VAL A 21 -5.74 9.63 -6.26
N CYS A 22 -6.48 10.57 -5.67
CA CYS A 22 -6.06 11.96 -5.62
C CYS A 22 -5.12 12.20 -4.44
N THR A 23 -4.29 13.24 -4.51
CA THR A 23 -3.57 13.72 -3.32
C THR A 23 -4.51 14.01 -2.15
N ASN A 24 -4.04 13.74 -0.94
CA ASN A 24 -4.74 13.89 0.35
C ASN A 24 -5.96 12.98 0.54
N THR A 25 -6.10 11.92 -0.26
CA THR A 25 -7.07 10.86 0.01
C THR A 25 -6.45 9.72 0.81
N THR A 26 -7.20 9.17 1.76
CA THR A 26 -6.79 7.98 2.50
C THR A 26 -7.09 6.71 1.70
N VAL A 27 -6.07 5.90 1.47
CA VAL A 27 -6.16 4.58 0.85
C VAL A 27 -6.02 3.53 1.95
N THR A 28 -6.89 2.52 1.91
CA THR A 28 -6.86 1.40 2.84
C THR A 28 -6.36 0.16 2.12
N PHE A 29 -5.29 -0.43 2.64
CA PHE A 29 -4.74 -1.70 2.21
C PHE A 29 -5.19 -2.78 3.20
N THR A 30 -5.93 -3.77 2.73
CA THR A 30 -6.42 -4.88 3.58
C THR A 30 -5.68 -6.15 3.23
N ASN A 31 -4.97 -6.70 4.21
CA ASN A 31 -4.31 -7.99 4.10
C ASN A 31 -5.34 -9.09 3.83
N THR A 32 -4.99 -9.98 2.92
CA THR A 32 -5.69 -11.22 2.57
C THR A 32 -4.71 -12.40 2.49
N THR A 33 -3.55 -12.27 3.15
CA THR A 33 -2.52 -13.31 3.18
C THR A 33 -3.11 -14.57 3.80
N VAL A 34 -2.81 -15.70 3.21
CA VAL A 34 -3.08 -17.02 3.78
C VAL A 34 -1.77 -17.77 3.96
N GLY A 35 -1.65 -18.55 5.03
CA GLY A 35 -0.47 -19.36 5.30
C GLY A 35 -0.62 -20.05 6.64
N ASP A 36 -0.13 -21.28 6.74
CA ASP A 36 -0.20 -22.06 7.98
C ASP A 36 1.21 -22.39 8.47
N GLU A 37 1.45 -22.13 9.75
CA GLU A 37 2.69 -22.48 10.43
C GLU A 37 2.41 -23.27 11.70
N ILE A 38 3.18 -24.32 11.97
CA ILE A 38 3.12 -25.00 13.26
C ILE A 38 3.96 -24.23 14.30
N VAL A 39 3.30 -23.62 15.28
CA VAL A 39 3.95 -22.94 16.42
C VAL A 39 3.63 -23.70 17.70
N GLY A 40 4.66 -24.21 18.39
CA GLY A 40 4.47 -24.93 19.66
C GLY A 40 3.61 -26.21 19.58
N GLY A 41 3.50 -26.82 18.39
CA GLY A 41 2.69 -28.02 18.15
C GLY A 41 1.22 -27.75 17.80
N VAL A 42 0.82 -26.48 17.64
CA VAL A 42 -0.51 -26.05 17.18
C VAL A 42 -0.38 -25.37 15.82
N CYS A 43 -1.39 -25.54 14.95
CA CYS A 43 -1.47 -24.83 13.68
C CYS A 43 -1.85 -23.37 13.94
N ASP A 44 -0.94 -22.46 13.64
CA ASP A 44 -1.15 -21.02 13.60
C ASP A 44 -1.39 -20.60 12.15
N PRO A 45 -2.61 -20.16 11.79
CA PRO A 45 -2.94 -19.72 10.43
C PRO A 45 -2.55 -18.26 10.17
N THR A 46 -1.82 -17.61 11.09
CA THR A 46 -1.48 -16.17 10.98
C THR A 46 0.01 -15.95 10.72
N PRO A 47 0.42 -15.88 9.44
CA PRO A 47 1.80 -15.55 9.10
C PRO A 47 2.14 -14.12 9.56
N ALA A 48 3.39 -13.90 9.92
CA ALA A 48 3.86 -12.55 10.24
C ALA A 48 3.89 -11.70 8.97
N ILE A 49 3.41 -10.45 9.04
CA ILE A 49 3.30 -9.55 7.89
C ILE A 49 4.06 -8.25 8.10
N LEU A 50 4.65 -7.72 7.04
CA LEU A 50 5.33 -6.43 7.01
C LEU A 50 4.88 -5.63 5.79
N TRP A 51 4.54 -4.37 6.00
CA TRP A 51 4.21 -3.41 4.95
C TRP A 51 5.41 -2.53 4.64
N ARG A 52 5.70 -2.33 3.36
CA ARG A 52 6.75 -1.44 2.86
C ARG A 52 6.17 -0.58 1.75
N ILE A 53 6.49 0.71 1.75
CA ILE A 53 6.02 1.66 0.75
C ILE A 53 7.23 2.39 0.18
N SER A 54 7.35 2.38 -1.15
CA SER A 54 8.41 3.09 -1.89
C SER A 54 7.78 4.09 -2.86
N PRO A 55 8.27 5.32 -2.97
CA PRO A 55 9.35 5.93 -2.18
C PRO A 55 8.94 6.17 -0.70
N PRO A 56 9.89 6.35 0.24
CA PRO A 56 9.60 6.50 1.68
C PRO A 56 9.07 7.90 2.08
N THR A 57 8.84 8.77 1.11
CA THR A 57 8.39 10.16 1.31
C THR A 57 7.15 10.42 0.47
N GLY A 58 6.32 11.39 0.87
CA GLY A 58 5.11 11.77 0.12
C GLY A 58 3.84 11.06 0.58
N TRP A 59 3.89 10.37 1.72
CA TRP A 59 2.75 9.74 2.38
C TRP A 59 2.90 9.76 3.90
N THR A 60 1.77 9.57 4.59
CA THR A 60 1.71 9.41 6.05
C THR A 60 0.77 8.27 6.39
N VAL A 61 1.11 7.51 7.44
CA VAL A 61 0.25 6.43 7.94
C VAL A 61 -0.89 7.04 8.76
N THR A 62 -2.12 6.80 8.34
CA THR A 62 -3.33 7.25 9.02
C THR A 62 -3.84 6.22 10.02
N SER A 63 -3.64 4.92 9.77
CA SER A 63 -4.08 3.85 10.68
C SER A 63 -3.23 2.59 10.61
N GLY A 64 -2.87 2.07 11.79
CA GLY A 64 -2.18 0.79 11.98
C GLY A 64 -0.68 0.82 11.71
N PRO A 65 0.12 -0.08 12.34
CA PRO A 65 1.56 -0.14 12.11
C PRO A 65 1.91 -0.82 10.77
N LEU A 66 3.00 -0.39 10.14
CA LEU A 66 3.60 -1.10 9.00
C LEU A 66 4.18 -2.46 9.42
N GLY A 67 4.49 -2.63 10.71
CA GLY A 67 5.25 -3.76 11.22
C GLY A 67 6.76 -3.49 11.17
N ASN A 68 7.53 -4.34 11.83
CA ASN A 68 8.98 -4.25 11.86
C ASN A 68 9.62 -5.65 11.97
N GLY A 69 10.48 -5.99 11.02
CA GLY A 69 11.26 -7.23 11.04
C GLY A 69 12.54 -7.16 11.89
N PHE A 70 12.92 -5.99 12.39
CA PHE A 70 14.18 -5.73 13.13
C PHE A 70 15.45 -6.19 12.40
N GLY A 71 15.42 -6.25 11.06
CA GLY A 71 16.53 -6.77 10.25
C GLY A 71 16.55 -8.30 10.12
N PHE A 72 15.49 -8.99 10.58
CA PHE A 72 15.28 -10.43 10.40
C PHE A 72 14.31 -10.76 9.25
N ASP A 73 14.23 -9.86 8.27
CA ASP A 73 13.36 -9.91 7.10
C ASP A 73 14.14 -10.07 5.78
N ASP A 74 15.39 -10.56 5.85
CA ASP A 74 16.25 -10.87 4.71
C ASP A 74 16.40 -12.38 4.53
N TYR A 75 15.66 -12.97 3.60
CA TYR A 75 15.70 -14.41 3.35
C TYR A 75 16.78 -14.79 2.32
N PRO A 76 17.57 -15.87 2.54
CA PRO A 76 17.57 -16.77 3.69
C PRO A 76 18.56 -16.38 4.81
N ASN A 77 19.25 -15.24 4.70
CA ASN A 77 20.46 -14.92 5.47
C ASN A 77 20.16 -14.47 6.91
N SER A 78 19.09 -13.71 7.11
CA SER A 78 18.59 -13.19 8.39
C SER A 78 17.06 -13.29 8.37
N TRP A 79 16.55 -14.52 8.49
CA TRP A 79 15.12 -14.82 8.42
C TRP A 79 14.60 -15.35 9.75
N ALA A 80 13.84 -14.54 10.47
CA ALA A 80 13.17 -14.96 11.70
C ALA A 80 11.79 -14.27 11.85
N PRO A 81 10.76 -14.73 11.12
CA PRO A 81 9.40 -14.17 11.21
C PRO A 81 8.81 -14.18 12.61
N SER A 82 9.20 -15.15 13.45
CA SER A 82 8.80 -15.21 14.85
C SER A 82 9.33 -14.05 15.71
N ALA A 83 10.33 -13.31 15.24
CA ALA A 83 10.87 -12.12 15.89
C ALA A 83 10.24 -10.81 15.39
N TRP A 84 9.38 -10.87 14.37
CA TRP A 84 8.78 -9.68 13.78
C TRP A 84 7.67 -9.13 14.68
N VAL A 85 7.53 -7.81 14.68
CA VAL A 85 6.28 -7.17 15.06
C VAL A 85 5.43 -7.07 13.80
N SER A 86 4.38 -7.89 13.71
CA SER A 86 3.49 -7.90 12.56
C SER A 86 2.84 -6.53 12.33
N GLY A 87 2.67 -6.20 11.06
CA GLY A 87 1.87 -5.08 10.60
C GLY A 87 0.38 -5.28 10.84
N THR A 88 -0.39 -4.24 10.58
CA THR A 88 -1.85 -4.26 10.71
C THR A 88 -2.54 -5.09 9.61
N GLN A 89 -3.71 -5.66 9.92
CA GLN A 89 -4.59 -6.27 8.90
C GLN A 89 -5.12 -5.24 7.91
N ALA A 90 -5.42 -4.04 8.39
CA ALA A 90 -5.91 -2.93 7.59
C ALA A 90 -5.01 -1.71 7.82
N LEU A 91 -4.24 -1.34 6.79
CA LEU A 91 -3.30 -0.23 6.80
C LEU A 91 -3.94 0.96 6.08
N GLY A 92 -4.07 2.08 6.78
CA GLY A 92 -4.55 3.34 6.20
C GLY A 92 -3.39 4.27 5.91
N VAL A 93 -3.28 4.75 4.68
CA VAL A 93 -2.19 5.65 4.24
C VAL A 93 -2.78 6.83 3.48
N THR A 94 -2.34 8.03 3.81
CA THR A 94 -2.67 9.26 3.07
C THR A 94 -1.47 9.71 2.25
N PHE A 95 -1.62 9.82 0.94
CA PHE A 95 -0.58 10.30 0.04
C PHE A 95 -0.67 11.82 -0.11
N THR A 96 0.41 12.54 0.21
CA THR A 96 0.48 14.01 0.19
C THR A 96 1.15 14.56 -1.06
N THR A 97 1.94 13.74 -1.77
CA THR A 97 2.66 14.14 -2.98
C THR A 97 2.18 13.32 -4.18
N PRO A 98 1.87 13.95 -5.34
CA PRO A 98 1.57 13.24 -6.57
C PRO A 98 2.75 12.38 -7.02
N GLY A 99 2.48 11.19 -7.55
CA GLY A 99 3.51 10.26 -8.00
C GLY A 99 3.04 8.80 -7.98
N THR A 100 3.95 7.91 -8.35
CA THR A 100 3.73 6.47 -8.29
C THR A 100 4.33 5.92 -7.00
N TYR A 101 3.56 5.10 -6.28
CA TYR A 101 4.00 4.43 -5.06
C TYR A 101 3.84 2.93 -5.20
N ASP A 102 4.88 2.19 -4.81
CA ASP A 102 4.89 0.74 -4.75
C ASP A 102 4.66 0.29 -3.31
N ILE A 103 3.53 -0.39 -3.08
CA ILE A 103 3.17 -0.97 -1.80
C ILE A 103 3.54 -2.44 -1.87
N THR A 104 4.48 -2.84 -1.04
CA THR A 104 4.93 -4.22 -0.91
C THR A 104 4.48 -4.77 0.42
N MET A 105 3.89 -5.95 0.40
CA MET A 105 3.55 -6.71 1.58
C MET A 105 4.35 -7.99 1.61
N LEU A 106 5.17 -8.15 2.65
CA LEU A 106 5.98 -9.32 2.91
C LEU A 106 5.28 -10.18 3.96
N ALA A 107 4.99 -11.43 3.64
CA ALA A 107 4.51 -12.44 4.56
C ALA A 107 5.65 -13.41 4.89
N GLY A 108 5.73 -13.83 6.15
CA GLY A 108 6.77 -14.75 6.59
C GLY A 108 6.24 -15.83 7.52
N VAL A 109 6.65 -17.07 7.23
CA VAL A 109 6.62 -18.21 8.16
C VAL A 109 8.04 -18.74 8.32
N SER A 110 8.34 -19.53 9.36
CA SER A 110 9.70 -20.06 9.61
C SER A 110 10.35 -20.74 8.40
N CYS A 111 9.56 -21.35 7.51
CA CYS A 111 10.09 -22.11 6.37
C CYS A 111 10.38 -21.26 5.13
N ALA A 112 9.56 -20.24 4.83
CA ALA A 112 9.68 -19.45 3.61
C ALA A 112 8.99 -18.09 3.70
N PRO A 113 9.51 -17.06 3.00
CA PRO A 113 8.80 -15.83 2.70
C PRO A 113 7.82 -16.01 1.55
N ASP A 114 6.85 -15.11 1.47
CA ASP A 114 6.24 -14.71 0.20
C ASP A 114 5.98 -13.20 0.20
N SER A 115 6.02 -12.55 -0.96
CA SER A 115 5.82 -11.10 -1.06
C SER A 115 5.05 -10.70 -2.29
N ILE A 116 4.17 -9.71 -2.13
CA ILE A 116 3.40 -9.14 -3.23
C ILE A 116 3.56 -7.62 -3.27
N THR A 117 3.66 -7.07 -4.47
CA THR A 117 3.80 -5.62 -4.71
C THR A 117 2.71 -5.13 -5.64
N HIS A 118 2.03 -4.06 -5.25
CA HIS A 118 1.10 -3.33 -6.10
C HIS A 118 1.51 -1.87 -6.21
N SER A 119 1.45 -1.33 -7.43
CA SER A 119 1.73 0.07 -7.72
C SER A 119 0.43 0.86 -7.75
N ILE A 120 0.41 2.01 -7.10
CA ILE A 120 -0.69 2.98 -7.18
C ILE A 120 -0.22 4.28 -7.82
N CYS A 121 -1.14 4.99 -8.46
CA CYS A 121 -0.91 6.32 -9.02
C CYS A 121 -1.64 7.38 -8.17
N VAL A 122 -0.90 8.37 -7.70
CA VAL A 122 -1.44 9.52 -6.96
C VAL A 122 -1.43 10.74 -7.86
N GLU A 123 -2.60 11.24 -8.22
CA GLU A 123 -2.77 12.38 -9.11
C GLU A 123 -2.93 13.69 -8.36
N ALA A 124 -2.37 14.75 -8.93
CA ALA A 124 -2.56 16.12 -8.44
C ALA A 124 -4.00 16.61 -8.72
N PRO A 125 -4.51 17.58 -7.95
CA PRO A 125 -5.79 18.21 -8.25
C PRO A 125 -5.72 18.90 -9.63
N PRO A 126 -6.79 18.84 -10.45
CA PRO A 126 -6.81 19.52 -11.74
C PRO A 126 -6.71 21.03 -11.55
N VAL A 127 -5.78 21.68 -12.26
CA VAL A 127 -5.69 23.14 -12.31
C VAL A 127 -6.64 23.65 -13.41
N PRO A 128 -7.70 24.40 -13.09
CA PRO A 128 -8.63 24.90 -14.09
C PRO A 128 -7.92 25.93 -14.99
N SER A 129 -7.87 25.66 -16.29
CA SER A 129 -7.44 26.60 -17.31
C SER A 129 -8.66 27.03 -18.12
N PHE A 130 -9.15 28.24 -17.87
CA PHE A 130 -10.11 28.89 -18.77
C PHE A 130 -9.56 30.26 -19.18
N THR A 131 -9.67 30.58 -20.46
CA THR A 131 -9.28 31.88 -21.01
C THR A 131 -10.56 32.63 -21.36
N LEU A 132 -10.89 33.67 -20.60
CA LEU A 132 -12.00 34.55 -20.94
C LEU A 132 -11.65 35.31 -22.22
N SER A 133 -12.41 35.08 -23.29
CA SER A 133 -12.37 35.96 -24.46
C SER A 133 -12.93 37.32 -24.05
N PRO A 134 -12.19 38.43 -24.22
CA PRO A 134 -12.65 39.71 -23.76
C PRO A 134 -13.81 40.24 -24.64
N LEU A 135 -14.92 40.60 -23.99
CA LEU A 135 -16.19 41.04 -24.59
C LEU A 135 -16.14 42.36 -25.38
N TRP A 136 -14.99 43.03 -25.46
CA TRP A 136 -14.88 44.31 -26.18
C TRP A 136 -14.75 44.17 -27.70
N ALA A 137 -14.62 42.95 -28.24
CA ALA A 137 -14.69 42.72 -29.69
C ALA A 137 -16.10 42.93 -30.30
N ALA A 138 -17.13 43.17 -29.47
CA ALA A 138 -18.50 43.49 -29.91
C ALA A 138 -18.78 45.02 -29.99
N LEU A 139 -17.77 45.89 -29.87
CA LEU A 139 -17.89 47.31 -30.24
C LEU A 139 -17.71 47.48 -31.76
N ARG A 140 -18.69 47.01 -32.54
CA ARG A 140 -18.87 47.47 -33.91
C ARG A 140 -20.19 48.23 -34.01
N TRP A 141 -20.09 49.49 -33.59
CA TRP A 141 -20.87 50.66 -34.00
C TRP A 141 -22.07 50.38 -34.93
N TRP A 142 -23.28 50.42 -34.38
CA TRP A 142 -24.47 50.68 -35.19
C TRP A 142 -24.53 52.19 -35.50
N PRO A 143 -24.65 52.63 -36.77
CA PRO A 143 -24.92 54.03 -37.06
C PRO A 143 -26.40 54.31 -36.77
N THR A 144 -26.66 55.37 -36.00
CA THR A 144 -28.00 55.96 -35.86
C THR A 144 -28.46 56.55 -37.19
N GLN A 145 -29.59 56.07 -37.71
CA GLN A 145 -30.49 56.84 -38.58
C GLN A 145 -31.88 56.84 -37.95
#